data_AF-A0A2R6FTJ9-F1
#
_entry.id   AF-A0A2R6FTJ9-F1
#
_cell.length_a   1.000
_cell.length_b   1.000
_cell.length_c   1.000
_cell.angle_alpha   90.00
_cell.angle_beta   90.00
_cell.angle_gamma   90.00
#
_symmetry.space_group_name_H-M   'P 1'
#
loop_
_entity.id
_entity.type
_entity.pdbx_description
1 polymer ?
#
loop_
_entity_poly.entity_id
_entity_poly.type
_entity_poly.pdbx_seq_one_letter_code
_entity_poly.pdbx_strand_id
1 'polypeptide(L)'
;MWLDEFHYRTAWNVTANERRYDAPADPWAFVHVDPSGVERFNVVSLRIDENGEYRGCESEAQLMEGYLPNINDLYTTLCDEGYRPNRGVVYDDPEDAGYIHDLEPMALIGRDGEVIWTEGFHRLVLADLADIGAIPVYVLRRHEAWQRVRDALAWTTPEERPSALATHAEHPDASEFVP
;
A
#
# COMPACT_ATOMS: atom_id res chain seq x y z
N MET A 1 -27.49 6.76 -19.23
CA MET A 1 -26.28 6.47 -20.05
C MET A 1 -25.00 6.52 -19.22
N TRP A 2 -24.57 7.64 -18.63
CA TRP A 2 -23.37 7.65 -17.77
C TRP A 2 -23.58 6.98 -16.39
N LEU A 3 -24.74 7.16 -15.75
CA LEU A 3 -25.06 6.49 -14.48
C LEU A 3 -25.10 4.96 -14.60
N ASP A 4 -25.61 4.45 -15.71
CA ASP A 4 -25.74 3.00 -15.93
C ASP A 4 -24.36 2.35 -16.10
N GLU A 5 -23.44 3.03 -16.80
CA GLU A 5 -22.06 2.60 -16.98
C GLU A 5 -21.25 2.71 -15.69
N PHE A 6 -21.48 3.76 -14.90
CA PHE A 6 -20.90 3.91 -13.56
C PHE A 6 -21.40 2.82 -12.59
N HIS A 7 -22.70 2.54 -12.57
CA HIS A 7 -23.26 1.45 -11.77
C HIS A 7 -22.74 0.09 -12.22
N TYR A 8 -22.59 -0.13 -13.53
CA TYR A 8 -22.02 -1.37 -14.06
C TYR A 8 -20.54 -1.54 -13.67
N ARG A 9 -19.71 -0.50 -13.82
CA ARG A 9 -18.31 -0.55 -13.37
C ARG A 9 -18.20 -0.71 -11.86
N THR A 10 -19.05 -0.05 -11.09
CA THR A 10 -19.03 -0.16 -9.62
C THR A 10 -19.48 -1.54 -9.17
N ALA A 11 -20.55 -2.10 -9.75
CA ALA A 11 -21.00 -3.45 -9.46
C ALA A 11 -19.97 -4.51 -9.90
N TRP A 12 -19.35 -4.33 -11.07
CA TRP A 12 -18.25 -5.18 -11.52
C TRP A 12 -17.04 -5.09 -10.60
N ASN A 13 -16.66 -3.88 -10.18
CA ASN A 13 -15.59 -3.66 -9.20
C ASN A 13 -15.95 -4.30 -7.87
N VAL A 14 -17.18 -4.16 -7.37
CA VAL A 14 -17.64 -4.81 -6.15
C VAL A 14 -17.57 -6.33 -6.28
N THR A 15 -18.07 -6.94 -7.36
CA THR A 15 -17.99 -8.39 -7.57
C THR A 15 -16.55 -8.88 -7.79
N ALA A 16 -15.72 -8.11 -8.51
CA ALA A 16 -14.31 -8.40 -8.70
C ALA A 16 -13.55 -8.27 -7.37
N ASN A 17 -13.87 -7.27 -6.57
CA ASN A 17 -13.35 -7.02 -5.24
C ASN A 17 -13.81 -8.11 -4.27
N GLU A 18 -15.08 -8.50 -4.24
CA GLU A 18 -15.59 -9.62 -3.46
C GLU A 18 -14.84 -10.90 -3.84
N ARG A 19 -14.75 -11.26 -5.12
CA ARG A 19 -13.98 -12.44 -5.57
C ARG A 19 -12.47 -12.32 -5.27
N ARG A 20 -11.93 -11.10 -5.23
CA ARG A 20 -10.52 -10.79 -4.96
C ARG A 20 -10.20 -10.57 -3.48
N TYR A 21 -11.19 -10.39 -2.60
CA TYR A 21 -11.03 -10.00 -1.19
C TYR A 21 -11.83 -10.84 -0.19
N ASP A 22 -12.59 -11.86 -0.61
CA ASP A 22 -13.25 -12.82 0.29
C ASP A 22 -12.25 -13.78 0.98
N ALA A 23 -11.48 -13.22 1.92
CA ALA A 23 -10.73 -13.88 2.97
C ALA A 23 -10.41 -12.77 4.00
N PRO A 24 -10.79 -12.89 5.28
CA PRO A 24 -10.57 -11.83 6.24
C PRO A 24 -9.07 -11.78 6.58
N ALA A 25 -8.31 -10.94 5.88
CA ALA A 25 -7.20 -10.28 6.53
C ALA A 25 -7.81 -9.42 7.64
N ASP A 26 -7.34 -9.55 8.88
CA ASP A 26 -7.73 -8.64 9.95
C ASP A 26 -7.52 -7.19 9.44
N PRO A 27 -8.59 -6.42 9.17
CA PRO A 27 -8.55 -5.45 8.08
C PRO A 27 -7.67 -4.21 8.33
N TRP A 28 -6.95 -4.13 9.45
CA TRP A 28 -6.31 -2.90 9.90
C TRP A 28 -4.96 -3.05 10.61
N ALA A 29 -4.32 -4.23 10.56
CA ALA A 29 -2.97 -4.38 11.09
C ALA A 29 -1.95 -3.80 10.10
N PHE A 30 -1.17 -2.80 10.55
CA PHE A 30 -0.06 -2.28 9.76
C PHE A 30 1.07 -3.29 9.70
N VAL A 31 1.48 -3.62 8.48
CA VAL A 31 2.76 -4.26 8.24
C VAL A 31 3.76 -3.16 7.93
N HIS A 32 4.89 -3.16 8.63
CA HIS A 32 5.97 -2.23 8.37
C HIS A 32 6.90 -2.83 7.34
N VAL A 33 7.03 -2.16 6.20
CA VAL A 33 7.81 -2.66 5.07
C VAL A 33 8.90 -1.66 4.73
N ASP A 34 10.10 -2.17 4.44
CA ASP A 34 11.21 -1.41 3.89
C ASP A 34 10.88 -1.02 2.44
N PRO A 35 10.76 0.29 2.13
CA PRO A 35 10.41 0.75 0.80
C PRO A 35 11.49 0.47 -0.25
N SER A 36 12.74 0.17 0.15
CA SER A 36 13.82 -0.23 -0.77
C SER A 36 13.71 -1.68 -1.23
N GLY A 37 12.94 -2.52 -0.50
CA GLY A 37 12.71 -3.94 -0.77
C GLY A 37 11.69 -4.22 -1.89
N VAL A 38 11.41 -3.26 -2.77
CA VAL A 38 10.39 -3.40 -3.82
C VAL A 38 10.84 -4.40 -4.88
N GLU A 39 10.29 -5.62 -4.84
CA GLU A 39 10.59 -6.67 -5.83
C GLU A 39 9.74 -6.52 -7.11
N ARG A 40 8.52 -5.99 -6.99
CA ARG A 40 7.59 -5.86 -8.11
C ARG A 40 6.65 -4.68 -7.94
N PHE A 41 6.52 -3.88 -9.00
CA PHE A 41 5.52 -2.82 -9.12
C PHE A 41 4.63 -3.05 -10.35
N ASN A 42 3.36 -2.66 -10.26
CA ASN A 42 2.50 -2.53 -11.44
C ASN A 42 2.34 -1.03 -11.74
N VAL A 43 3.11 -0.51 -12.70
CA VAL A 43 2.91 0.88 -13.15
C VAL A 43 1.76 0.92 -14.14
N VAL A 44 0.77 1.76 -13.86
CA VAL A 44 -0.19 2.22 -14.88
C VAL A 44 0.47 3.38 -15.61
N SER A 45 0.67 3.22 -16.92
CA SER A 45 1.28 4.23 -17.78
C SER A 45 0.54 5.57 -17.67
N LEU A 46 1.27 6.64 -17.39
CA LEU A 46 0.78 8.02 -17.52
C LEU A 46 0.59 8.31 -19.01
N ARG A 47 -0.65 8.32 -19.48
CA ARG A 47 -1.01 8.73 -20.85
C ARG A 47 -2.08 9.80 -20.80
N ILE A 48 -1.67 11.01 -20.42
CA ILE A 48 -2.52 12.20 -20.39
C ILE A 48 -3.03 12.51 -21.81
N ASP A 49 -2.22 12.19 -22.82
CA ASP A 49 -2.51 12.33 -24.24
C ASP A 49 -3.52 11.31 -24.81
N GLU A 50 -3.55 10.07 -24.30
CA GLU A 50 -4.48 9.04 -24.77
C GLU A 50 -5.80 8.97 -23.98
N ASN A 51 -5.77 9.26 -22.67
CA ASN A 51 -6.95 9.13 -21.78
C ASN A 51 -7.62 10.46 -21.40
N GLY A 52 -7.04 11.61 -21.79
CA GLY A 52 -7.64 12.94 -21.63
C GLY A 52 -7.62 13.54 -20.22
N GLU A 53 -7.37 12.73 -19.18
CA GLU A 53 -7.30 13.17 -17.79
C GLU A 53 -6.47 12.19 -16.94
N TYR A 54 -5.61 12.70 -16.07
CA TYR A 54 -4.90 11.94 -15.03
C TYR A 54 -5.08 12.62 -13.67
N ARG A 55 -5.78 11.97 -12.74
CA ARG A 55 -6.02 12.47 -11.36
C ARG A 55 -6.54 13.93 -11.35
N GLY A 56 -7.51 14.25 -12.21
CA GLY A 56 -8.07 15.61 -12.34
C GLY A 56 -7.19 16.60 -13.13
N CYS A 57 -6.01 16.19 -13.59
CA CYS A 57 -5.18 16.98 -14.49
C CYS A 57 -5.47 16.59 -15.94
N GLU A 58 -5.87 17.56 -16.75
CA GLU A 58 -6.14 17.38 -18.19
C GLU A 58 -4.92 17.76 -19.04
N SER A 59 -3.85 18.27 -18.42
CA SER A 59 -2.63 18.68 -19.12
C SER A 59 -1.38 18.49 -18.28
N GLU A 60 -0.24 18.40 -18.95
CA GLU A 60 1.08 18.40 -18.32
C GLU A 60 1.33 19.66 -17.49
N ALA A 61 0.87 20.84 -17.95
CA ALA A 61 1.02 22.09 -17.23
C ALA A 61 0.27 22.08 -15.88
N GLN A 62 -0.97 21.57 -15.86
CA GLN A 62 -1.72 21.41 -14.59
C GLN A 62 -1.05 20.43 -13.64
N LEU A 63 -0.45 19.36 -14.17
CA LEU A 63 0.33 18.43 -13.37
C LEU A 63 1.55 19.12 -12.75
N MET A 64 2.29 19.90 -13.54
CA MET A 64 3.51 20.60 -13.10
C MET A 64 3.24 21.72 -12.10
N GLU A 65 2.18 22.51 -12.31
CA GLU A 65 1.88 23.68 -11.48
C GLU A 65 1.04 23.33 -10.25
N GLY A 66 0.21 22.28 -10.31
CA GLY A 66 -0.70 21.91 -9.23
C GLY A 66 -0.28 20.67 -8.44
N TYR A 67 0.01 19.57 -9.13
CA TYR A 67 0.22 18.27 -8.46
C TYR A 67 1.66 18.04 -7.98
N LEU A 68 2.66 18.36 -8.81
CA LEU A 68 4.07 18.14 -8.48
C LEU A 68 4.57 18.94 -7.25
N PRO A 69 4.15 20.20 -7.01
CA PRO A 69 4.54 20.92 -5.81
C PRO A 69 4.14 20.19 -4.53
N ASN A 70 2.93 19.62 -4.47
CA ASN A 70 2.47 18.83 -3.32
C ASN A 70 3.33 17.57 -3.09
N ILE A 71 3.84 16.95 -4.16
CA ILE A 71 4.77 15.81 -4.06
C ILE A 71 6.12 16.26 -3.51
N ASN A 72 6.62 17.43 -3.91
CA ASN A 72 7.85 18.01 -3.39
C ASN A 72 7.74 18.40 -1.91
N ASP A 73 6.62 18.99 -1.51
CA ASP A 73 6.37 19.35 -0.11
C ASP A 73 6.30 18.10 0.76
N LEU A 74 5.58 17.07 0.31
CA LEU A 74 5.54 15.77 0.99
C LEU A 74 6.95 15.16 1.11
N TYR A 75 7.76 15.20 0.06
CA TYR A 75 9.14 14.71 0.10
C TYR A 75 9.97 15.46 1.15
N THR A 76 9.87 16.79 1.16
CA THR A 76 10.60 17.63 2.12
C THR A 76 10.20 17.30 3.56
N THR A 77 8.90 17.16 3.83
CA THR A 77 8.39 16.74 5.14
C THR A 77 8.89 15.35 5.52
N LEU A 78 8.93 14.40 4.59
CA LEU A 78 9.48 13.06 4.87
C LEU A 78 10.97 13.09 5.23
N CYS A 79 11.75 13.96 4.57
CA CYS A 79 13.16 14.15 4.91
C CYS A 79 13.36 14.82 6.27
N ASP A 80 12.53 15.81 6.61
CA ASP A 80 12.72 16.63 7.81
C ASP A 80 12.11 15.97 9.06
N GLU A 81 10.96 15.33 8.93
CA GLU A 81 10.14 14.82 10.04
C GLU A 81 10.02 13.28 10.06
N GLY A 82 10.42 12.60 8.99
CA GLY A 82 10.21 11.18 8.80
C GLY A 82 8.79 10.83 8.35
N TYR A 83 8.47 9.52 8.30
CA TYR A 83 7.15 9.08 7.85
C TYR A 83 6.07 9.33 8.91
N ARG A 84 5.04 10.06 8.52
CA ARG A 84 3.82 10.25 9.32
C ARG A 84 2.68 9.36 8.79
N PRO A 85 2.19 8.39 9.58
CA PRO A 85 1.00 7.62 9.23
C PRO A 85 -0.23 8.52 9.08
N ASN A 86 -1.11 8.24 8.12
CA ASN A 86 -2.41 8.88 7.97
C ASN A 86 -3.37 8.53 9.11
N ARG A 87 -3.32 7.29 9.60
CA ARG A 87 -4.24 6.84 10.65
C ARG A 87 -3.90 7.49 11.99
N GLY A 88 -4.90 8.10 12.62
CA GLY A 88 -4.76 8.69 13.96
C GLY A 88 -4.16 10.09 13.98
N VAL A 89 -3.95 10.69 12.81
CA VAL A 89 -3.49 12.06 12.67
C VAL A 89 -4.67 13.03 12.81
N VAL A 90 -4.47 14.03 13.67
CA VAL A 90 -5.33 15.22 13.75
C VAL A 90 -4.62 16.30 12.96
N TYR A 91 -5.27 16.81 11.90
CA TYR A 91 -4.75 17.92 11.13
C TYR A 91 -5.14 19.24 11.80
N ASP A 92 -4.23 20.21 11.74
CA ASP A 92 -4.42 21.52 12.36
C ASP A 92 -5.27 22.47 11.48
N ASP A 93 -5.31 22.26 10.16
CA ASP A 93 -6.06 23.08 9.20
C ASP A 93 -7.10 22.28 8.36
N PRO A 94 -8.31 22.81 8.12
CA PRO A 94 -9.30 22.19 7.22
C PRO A 94 -8.87 22.04 5.76
N GLU A 95 -7.95 22.86 5.25
CA GLU A 95 -7.41 22.71 3.89
C GLU A 95 -6.51 21.47 3.79
N ASP A 96 -5.83 21.09 4.88
CA ASP A 96 -5.07 19.83 4.97
C ASP A 96 -5.99 18.60 4.93
N ALA A 97 -7.25 18.76 5.35
CA ALA A 97 -8.29 17.74 5.20
C ALA A 97 -8.72 17.52 3.73
N GLY A 98 -8.39 18.44 2.82
CA GLY A 98 -8.62 18.25 1.37
C GLY A 98 -7.72 17.16 0.77
N TYR A 99 -6.59 16.85 1.41
CA TYR A 99 -5.62 15.83 1.00
C TYR A 99 -5.83 14.49 1.71
N ILE A 100 -7.01 14.26 2.29
CA ILE A 100 -7.36 13.00 2.96
C ILE A 100 -7.26 11.84 1.96
N HIS A 101 -6.13 11.16 2.03
CA HIS A 101 -6.11 9.72 1.90
C HIS A 101 -6.06 9.20 3.34
N ASP A 102 -7.20 8.76 3.89
CA ASP A 102 -7.23 8.09 5.22
C ASP A 102 -6.41 6.79 5.24
N LEU A 103 -5.95 6.36 4.06
CA LEU A 103 -5.36 5.07 3.82
C LEU A 103 -3.85 5.19 3.59
N GLU A 104 -3.09 4.29 4.21
CA GLU A 104 -1.69 4.03 3.91
C GLU A 104 -1.53 3.34 2.56
N PRO A 105 -0.29 3.25 2.03
CA PRO A 105 0.02 2.36 0.92
C PRO A 105 -0.55 0.96 1.13
N MET A 106 -0.93 0.31 0.03
CA MET A 106 -1.58 -0.99 0.06
C MET A 106 -0.77 -2.02 -0.71
N ALA A 107 -0.70 -3.22 -0.17
CA ALA A 107 0.00 -4.35 -0.76
C ALA A 107 -0.81 -5.65 -0.65
N LEU A 108 -0.42 -6.61 -1.47
CA LEU A 108 -0.81 -8.01 -1.36
C LEU A 108 0.42 -8.81 -0.96
N ILE A 109 0.23 -9.94 -0.29
CA ILE A 109 1.29 -10.92 -0.08
C ILE A 109 1.05 -12.11 -1.00
N GLY A 110 2.03 -12.41 -1.83
CA GLY A 110 1.95 -13.52 -2.76
C GLY A 110 2.28 -14.87 -2.13
N ARG A 111 2.53 -15.87 -2.97
CA ARG A 111 2.56 -17.28 -2.55
C ARG A 111 3.69 -17.59 -1.58
N ASP A 112 4.86 -17.04 -1.85
CA ASP A 112 6.12 -17.35 -1.19
C ASP A 112 6.54 -16.23 -0.22
N GLY A 113 5.66 -15.24 -0.03
CA GLY A 113 5.85 -14.08 0.83
C GLY A 113 6.10 -12.78 0.07
N GLU A 114 6.20 -12.81 -1.26
CA GLU A 114 6.50 -11.61 -2.03
C GLU A 114 5.51 -10.46 -1.74
N VAL A 115 6.03 -9.28 -1.44
CA VAL A 115 5.21 -8.07 -1.22
C VAL A 115 4.88 -7.47 -2.59
N ILE A 116 3.60 -7.46 -2.94
CA ILE A 116 3.10 -6.98 -4.23
C ILE A 116 2.37 -5.66 -4.02
N TRP A 117 3.01 -4.57 -4.41
CA TRP A 117 2.48 -3.22 -4.26
C TRP A 117 1.32 -2.94 -5.22
N THR A 118 0.22 -2.41 -4.69
CA THR A 118 -0.98 -2.12 -5.48
C THR A 118 -1.35 -0.65 -5.52
N GLU A 119 -1.22 0.07 -4.41
CA GLU A 119 -1.61 1.48 -4.31
C GLU A 119 -0.64 2.26 -3.41
N GLY A 120 -0.61 3.59 -3.56
CA GLY A 120 0.24 4.45 -2.74
C GLY A 120 1.70 4.55 -3.23
N PHE A 121 1.97 4.24 -4.50
CA PHE A 121 3.33 4.20 -5.08
C PHE A 121 4.17 5.46 -4.84
N HIS A 122 3.56 6.65 -4.87
CA HIS A 122 4.29 7.89 -4.62
C HIS A 122 4.89 7.90 -3.21
N ARG A 123 4.16 7.46 -2.18
CA ARG A 123 4.68 7.39 -0.81
C ARG A 123 5.81 6.37 -0.66
N LEU A 124 5.73 5.25 -1.36
CA LEU A 124 6.80 4.25 -1.37
C LEU A 124 8.09 4.81 -1.95
N VAL A 125 7.99 5.42 -3.14
CA VAL A 125 9.15 6.01 -3.82
C VAL A 125 9.72 7.17 -3.00
N LEU A 126 8.87 8.04 -2.45
CA LEU A 126 9.33 9.16 -1.64
C LEU A 126 9.98 8.69 -0.34
N ALA A 127 9.46 7.65 0.31
CA ALA A 127 10.04 7.10 1.53
C ALA A 127 11.42 6.46 1.27
N ASP A 128 11.57 5.74 0.17
CA ASP A 128 12.86 5.20 -0.29
C ASP A 128 13.87 6.33 -0.56
N LEU A 129 13.46 7.36 -1.31
CA LEU A 129 14.31 8.53 -1.59
C LEU A 129 14.68 9.34 -0.33
N ALA A 130 13.87 9.25 0.72
CA ALA A 130 14.10 9.91 2.01
C ALA A 130 14.87 9.01 3.00
N ASP A 131 15.32 7.81 2.59
CA ASP A 131 16.04 6.84 3.41
C ASP A 131 15.24 6.38 4.66
N ILE A 132 13.92 6.27 4.51
CA ILE A 132 13.03 5.79 5.56
C ILE A 132 12.99 4.27 5.53
N GLY A 133 13.59 3.62 6.53
CA GLY A 133 13.73 2.16 6.55
C GLY A 133 12.45 1.36 6.76
N ALA A 134 11.33 1.98 7.15
CA ALA A 134 10.05 1.29 7.29
C ALA A 134 8.85 2.23 7.24
N ILE A 135 7.81 1.86 6.49
CA ILE A 135 6.53 2.57 6.47
C ILE A 135 5.36 1.62 6.75
N PRO A 136 4.25 2.10 7.36
CA PRO A 136 3.04 1.30 7.51
C PRO A 136 2.37 1.02 6.17
N VAL A 137 1.92 -0.21 5.98
CA VAL A 137 1.27 -0.69 4.78
C VAL A 137 0.04 -1.51 5.17
N TYR A 138 -1.06 -1.31 4.45
CA TYR A 138 -2.23 -2.18 4.54
C TYR A 138 -2.05 -3.42 3.67
N VAL A 139 -2.05 -4.60 4.29
CA VAL A 139 -2.10 -5.88 3.57
C VAL A 139 -3.55 -6.22 3.23
N LEU A 140 -3.93 -6.03 1.96
CA LEU A 140 -5.30 -6.25 1.51
C LEU A 140 -5.67 -7.73 1.42
N ARG A 141 -4.72 -8.57 1.02
CA ARG A 141 -4.90 -10.02 0.94
C ARG A 141 -3.56 -10.74 0.93
N ARG A 142 -3.59 -11.97 1.42
CA ARG A 142 -2.49 -12.93 1.38
C ARG A 142 -2.86 -14.11 0.49
N HIS A 143 -1.90 -14.65 -0.24
CA HIS A 143 -2.07 -15.93 -0.91
C HIS A 143 -2.32 -17.04 0.12
N GLU A 144 -3.18 -18.01 -0.21
CA GLU A 144 -3.54 -19.10 0.71
C GLU A 144 -2.33 -19.90 1.22
N ALA A 145 -1.32 -20.11 0.38
CA ALA A 145 -0.08 -20.78 0.77
C ALA A 145 0.70 -19.98 1.82
N TRP A 146 0.80 -18.66 1.66
CA TRP A 146 1.44 -17.79 2.64
C TRP A 146 0.65 -17.75 3.96
N GLN A 147 -0.68 -17.74 3.89
CA GLN A 147 -1.50 -17.83 5.09
C GLN A 147 -1.23 -19.11 5.89
N ARG A 148 -1.03 -20.26 5.22
CA ARG A 148 -0.62 -21.51 5.92
C ARG A 148 0.73 -21.39 6.61
N VAL A 149 1.67 -20.64 6.04
CA VAL A 149 2.98 -20.36 6.66
C VAL A 149 2.77 -19.55 7.95
N ARG A 150 1.97 -18.47 7.90
CA ARG A 150 1.62 -17.67 9.07
C ARG A 150 0.93 -18.48 10.16
N ASP A 151 -0.05 -19.29 9.78
CA ASP A 151 -0.76 -20.15 10.72
C ASP A 151 0.24 -21.10 11.41
N ALA A 152 1.15 -21.71 10.66
CA ALA A 152 2.21 -22.55 11.23
C ALA A 152 3.14 -21.77 12.17
N LEU A 153 3.50 -20.53 11.85
CA LEU A 153 4.30 -19.66 12.72
C LEU A 153 3.57 -19.36 14.03
N ALA A 154 2.26 -19.09 13.97
CA ALA A 154 1.43 -18.82 15.13
C ALA A 154 1.31 -20.02 16.08
N TRP A 155 1.41 -21.25 15.55
CA TRP A 155 1.31 -22.49 16.33
C TRP A 155 2.66 -23.10 16.72
N THR A 156 3.79 -22.46 16.39
CA THR A 156 5.13 -22.99 16.71
C THR A 156 5.96 -21.99 17.49
N THR A 157 6.55 -22.47 18.60
CA THR A 157 7.58 -21.71 19.32
C THR A 157 8.87 -21.62 18.49
N PRO A 158 9.74 -20.62 18.73
CA PRO A 158 11.03 -20.52 18.04
C PRO A 158 11.88 -21.81 18.13
N GLU A 159 11.79 -22.53 19.25
CA GLU A 159 12.53 -23.78 19.49
C GLU A 159 11.97 -24.98 18.72
N GLU A 160 10.65 -25.00 18.47
CA GLU A 160 9.96 -26.08 17.75
C GLU A 160 9.89 -25.83 16.23
N ARG A 161 10.31 -24.64 15.79
CA ARG A 161 10.16 -24.17 14.42
C ARG A 161 11.12 -24.90 13.47
N PRO A 162 10.61 -25.59 12.42
CA PRO A 162 11.47 -26.15 11.38
C PRO A 162 12.27 -25.05 10.68
N SER A 163 13.51 -25.34 10.24
CA SER A 163 14.37 -24.37 9.56
C SER A 163 13.72 -23.68 8.37
N ALA A 164 12.91 -24.39 7.57
CA ALA A 164 12.20 -23.80 6.45
C ALA A 164 11.15 -22.76 6.88
N LEU A 165 10.54 -22.95 8.05
CA LEU A 165 9.57 -22.02 8.61
C LEU A 165 10.27 -20.84 9.31
N ALA A 166 11.47 -21.07 9.88
CA ALA A 166 12.27 -20.03 10.53
C ALA A 166 12.68 -18.92 9.55
N THR A 167 13.00 -19.25 8.29
CA THR A 167 13.31 -18.25 7.26
C THR A 167 12.16 -17.27 7.01
N HIS A 168 10.91 -17.71 7.19
CA HIS A 168 9.73 -16.85 7.00
C HIS A 168 9.40 -16.00 8.22
N ALA A 169 10.05 -16.21 9.36
CA ALA A 169 9.80 -15.44 10.58
C ALA A 169 10.30 -13.99 10.48
N GLU A 170 11.35 -13.75 9.70
CA GLU A 170 11.91 -12.41 9.46
C GLU A 170 11.07 -11.59 8.47
N HIS A 171 10.04 -12.19 7.86
CA HIS A 171 9.20 -11.52 6.89
C HIS A 171 8.38 -10.40 7.57
N PRO A 172 8.26 -9.19 6.99
CA PRO A 172 7.56 -8.07 7.61
C PRO A 172 6.12 -8.41 8.00
N ASP A 173 5.41 -9.13 7.12
CA ASP A 173 4.06 -9.60 7.42
C ASP A 173 4.03 -10.57 8.60
N ALA A 174 5.08 -11.35 8.88
CA ALA A 174 5.14 -12.33 9.97
C ALA A 174 5.66 -11.78 11.32
N SER A 175 6.01 -10.49 11.38
CA SER A 175 6.68 -9.85 12.53
C SER A 175 5.94 -10.01 13.85
N GLU A 176 4.60 -10.11 13.84
CA GLU A 176 3.78 -10.31 15.05
C GLU A 176 4.00 -11.68 15.75
N PHE A 177 4.59 -12.66 15.06
CA PHE A 177 4.88 -13.99 15.60
C PHE A 177 6.33 -14.15 16.06
N VAL A 178 7.08 -13.05 16.08
CA VAL A 178 8.45 -12.97 16.58
C VAL A 178 8.44 -12.07 17.82
N PRO A 179 8.95 -12.55 18.98
CA PRO A 179 9.03 -11.75 20.20
C PRO A 179 10.01 -10.58 20.11
#